data_AF-A0A8H6TCB3-F1
#
_entry.id   AF-A0A8H6TCB3-F1
#
_cell.length_a   1.000
_cell.length_b   1.000
_cell.length_c   1.000
_cell.angle_alpha   90.00
_cell.angle_beta   90.00
_cell.angle_gamma   90.00
#
_symmetry.space_group_name_H-M   'P 1'
#
loop_
_entity.id
_entity.type
_entity.pdbx_description
1 polymer ?
#
loop_
_entity_poly.entity_id
_entity_poly.type
_entity_poly.pdbx_seq_one_letter_code
_entity_poly.pdbx_strand_id
1 'polypeptide(L)'
;MPSAYFHPQFQAFSEGVNLELAEMHHLHDFCTDVAFLKRLVASQYNRQPKEVTDVTSRIDVLVDHDGGFHPRVVQLLLQLFRFHLLRWINGDGLPLGLVKKQVTSRKQYEESKGNAVYRAKQLLFMMTGHKFVPADPSIRLQWKLHFDLDFEPDYPLTVHVCHTHVDVHMIQGIRNLLLQSFNYDDATFDSAFDYWMSKEVFVRVDHFNFV
;
A
#
# COMPACT_ATOMS: atom_id res chain seq x y z
N MET A 1 -30.66 -11.56 14.78
CA MET A 1 -29.49 -10.80 14.29
C MET A 1 -28.47 -11.81 13.80
N PRO A 2 -27.86 -11.66 12.61
CA PRO A 2 -26.78 -12.56 12.19
C PRO A 2 -25.65 -12.42 13.21
N SER A 3 -25.16 -13.54 13.74
CA SER A 3 -24.11 -13.48 14.76
C SER A 3 -22.84 -12.92 14.12
N ALA A 4 -22.20 -11.93 14.77
CA ALA A 4 -21.00 -11.27 14.27
C ALA A 4 -19.89 -12.26 13.87
N TYR A 5 -19.88 -13.46 14.44
CA TYR A 5 -18.98 -14.58 14.16
C TYR A 5 -18.86 -15.00 12.69
N PHE A 6 -19.90 -14.80 11.87
CA PHE A 6 -19.87 -15.18 10.44
C PHE A 6 -19.55 -14.00 9.51
N HIS A 7 -19.30 -12.81 10.05
CA HIS A 7 -19.00 -11.65 9.22
C HIS A 7 -17.55 -11.74 8.74
N PRO A 8 -17.25 -11.59 7.44
CA PRO A 8 -15.88 -11.71 6.91
C PRO A 8 -14.87 -10.79 7.59
N GLN A 9 -15.30 -9.60 8.01
CA GLN A 9 -14.47 -8.66 8.78
C GLN A 9 -14.15 -9.16 10.20
N PHE A 10 -15.05 -9.93 10.82
CA PHE A 10 -14.80 -10.55 12.13
C PHE A 10 -13.82 -11.71 12.01
N GLN A 11 -13.98 -12.57 11.00
CA GLN A 11 -13.03 -13.66 10.73
C GLN A 11 -11.63 -13.12 10.46
N ALA A 12 -11.50 -12.14 9.54
CA ALA A 12 -10.21 -11.51 9.24
C ALA A 12 -9.57 -10.82 10.46
N PHE A 13 -10.39 -10.23 11.33
CA PHE A 13 -9.91 -9.66 12.59
C PHE A 13 -9.49 -10.74 13.59
N SER A 14 -10.26 -11.82 13.76
CA SER A 14 -9.94 -12.91 14.69
C SER A 14 -8.71 -13.73 14.26
N GLU A 15 -8.49 -13.88 12.96
CA GLU A 15 -7.34 -14.60 12.39
C GLU A 15 -6.06 -13.74 12.44
N GLY A 16 -6.17 -12.43 12.21
CA GLY A 16 -5.02 -11.50 12.29
C GLY A 16 -4.73 -10.96 13.69
N VAL A 17 -5.72 -10.99 14.58
CA VAL A 17 -5.70 -10.39 15.92
C VAL A 17 -6.29 -11.39 16.90
N ASN A 18 -5.69 -12.57 17.02
CA ASN A 18 -5.97 -13.48 18.13
C ASN A 18 -5.28 -12.96 19.40
N LEU A 19 -5.62 -11.72 19.80
CA LEU A 19 -5.07 -11.04 20.96
C LEU A 19 -5.68 -11.67 22.21
N GLU A 20 -4.88 -12.47 22.90
CA GLU A 20 -5.10 -12.84 24.28
C GLU A 20 -4.88 -11.59 25.14
N LEU A 21 -5.94 -11.13 25.82
CA LEU A 21 -5.91 -9.95 26.69
C LEU A 21 -5.47 -10.31 28.11
N ALA A 22 -5.76 -11.53 28.53
CA ALA A 22 -5.35 -12.19 29.77
C ALA A 22 -5.48 -13.70 29.58
N GLU A 23 -4.90 -14.52 30.47
CA GLU A 23 -5.03 -15.99 30.42
C GLU A 23 -6.49 -16.40 30.18
N MET A 24 -6.74 -17.10 29.07
CA MET A 24 -8.07 -17.58 28.64
C MET A 24 -9.11 -16.51 28.24
N HIS A 25 -8.73 -15.25 28.13
CA HIS A 25 -9.59 -14.17 27.67
C HIS A 25 -9.07 -13.59 26.37
N HIS A 26 -9.86 -13.73 25.31
CA HIS A 26 -9.53 -13.23 24.00
C HIS A 26 -10.34 -11.98 23.67
N LEU A 27 -9.81 -11.14 22.80
CA LEU A 27 -10.48 -9.92 22.34
C LEU A 27 -11.88 -10.18 21.74
N HIS A 28 -12.09 -11.36 21.16
CA HIS A 28 -13.39 -11.75 20.61
C HIS A 28 -14.45 -11.99 21.69
N ASP A 29 -14.07 -12.32 22.93
CA ASP A 29 -14.98 -12.48 24.07
C ASP A 29 -15.67 -11.16 24.45
N PHE A 30 -15.06 -10.04 24.09
CA PHE A 30 -15.54 -8.68 24.40
C PHE A 30 -16.13 -7.96 23.20
N CYS A 31 -16.07 -8.54 22.00
CA CYS A 31 -16.61 -7.94 20.78
C CYS A 31 -18.11 -8.21 20.65
N THR A 32 -18.90 -7.40 21.37
CA THR A 32 -20.36 -7.59 21.50
C THR A 32 -21.15 -7.28 20.22
N ASP A 33 -20.62 -6.43 19.34
CA ASP A 33 -21.25 -6.07 18.07
C ASP A 33 -20.25 -5.52 17.03
N VAL A 34 -20.69 -5.40 15.77
CA VAL A 34 -19.89 -4.86 14.66
C VAL A 34 -19.51 -3.38 14.88
N ALA A 35 -20.33 -2.61 15.60
CA ALA A 35 -20.02 -1.21 15.88
C ALA A 35 -18.88 -1.07 16.90
N PHE A 36 -18.78 -1.98 17.87
CA PHE A 36 -17.67 -2.07 18.81
C PHE A 36 -16.36 -2.39 18.09
N LEU A 37 -16.38 -3.38 17.19
CA LEU A 37 -15.23 -3.70 16.34
C LEU A 37 -14.78 -2.51 15.49
N LYS A 38 -15.72 -1.82 14.85
CA LYS A 38 -15.42 -0.61 14.07
C LYS A 38 -14.81 0.49 14.95
N ARG A 39 -15.29 0.69 16.18
CA ARG A 39 -14.71 1.65 17.13
C ARG A 39 -13.31 1.24 17.58
N LEU A 40 -13.10 -0.05 17.84
CA LEU A 40 -11.80 -0.57 18.26
C LEU A 40 -10.76 -0.41 17.14
N VAL A 41 -11.10 -0.81 15.91
CA VAL A 41 -10.24 -0.60 14.73
C VAL A 41 -10.03 0.90 14.50
N ALA A 42 -11.07 1.74 14.58
CA ALA A 42 -10.92 3.19 14.47
C ALA A 42 -10.01 3.78 15.56
N SER A 43 -10.00 3.21 16.77
CA SER A 43 -9.10 3.62 17.84
C SER A 43 -7.63 3.30 17.55
N GLN A 44 -7.38 2.22 16.77
CA GLN A 44 -6.05 1.89 16.25
C GLN A 44 -5.62 2.82 15.12
N TYR A 45 -6.54 3.53 14.46
CA TYR A 45 -6.26 4.42 13.32
C TYR A 45 -6.93 5.78 13.52
N ASN A 46 -6.33 6.63 14.35
CA ASN A 46 -7.00 7.83 14.88
C ASN A 46 -6.36 9.17 14.44
N ARG A 47 -5.23 9.15 13.74
CA ARG A 47 -4.46 10.36 13.39
C ARG A 47 -4.50 10.62 11.88
N GLN A 48 -5.07 11.74 11.45
CA GLN A 48 -5.00 12.11 10.03
C GLN A 48 -3.56 12.47 9.63
N PRO A 49 -3.04 11.97 8.50
CA PRO A 49 -1.76 12.42 7.97
C PRO A 49 -1.82 13.92 7.66
N LYS A 50 -0.91 14.69 8.27
CA LYS A 50 -0.73 16.13 7.99
C LYS A 50 0.46 16.35 7.08
N GLU A 51 1.50 15.53 7.24
CA GLU A 51 2.71 15.57 6.46
C GLU A 51 2.95 14.24 5.74
N VAL A 52 3.76 14.26 4.69
CA VAL A 52 4.14 13.03 3.97
C VAL A 52 4.91 12.07 4.89
N THR A 53 5.75 12.64 5.74
CA THR A 53 6.58 11.95 6.76
C THR A 53 5.75 11.13 7.74
N ASP A 54 4.50 11.52 8.01
CA ASP A 54 3.60 10.75 8.88
C ASP A 54 3.33 9.33 8.37
N VAL A 55 3.43 9.13 7.05
CA VAL A 55 3.23 7.85 6.38
C VAL A 55 4.58 7.26 5.96
N THR A 56 5.45 8.04 5.32
CA THR A 56 6.70 7.51 4.74
C THR A 56 7.70 7.04 5.79
N SER A 57 7.71 7.61 7.00
CA SER A 57 8.54 7.13 8.11
C SER A 57 8.16 5.73 8.61
N ARG A 58 7.01 5.21 8.19
CA ARG A 58 6.49 3.89 8.53
C ARG A 58 6.66 2.86 7.41
N ILE A 59 7.15 3.28 6.24
CA ILE A 59 7.32 2.39 5.09
C ILE A 59 8.62 1.60 5.25
N ASP A 60 8.49 0.28 5.27
CA ASP A 60 9.61 -0.64 5.16
C ASP A 60 9.53 -1.36 3.81
N VAL A 61 10.65 -1.48 3.11
CA VAL A 61 10.74 -2.32 1.91
C VAL A 61 11.69 -3.47 2.21
N LEU A 62 11.18 -4.69 2.13
CA LEU A 62 11.82 -5.92 2.56
C LEU A 62 11.97 -6.87 1.37
N VAL A 63 12.87 -7.83 1.48
CA VAL A 63 12.98 -8.97 0.55
C VAL A 63 12.38 -10.16 1.26
N ASP A 64 11.41 -10.82 0.63
CA ASP A 64 10.78 -12.03 1.18
C ASP A 64 11.37 -13.29 0.55
N HIS A 65 11.58 -13.25 -0.77
CA HIS A 65 12.27 -14.30 -1.52
C HIS A 65 13.22 -13.68 -2.54
N ASP A 66 14.49 -14.13 -2.59
CA ASP A 66 15.52 -13.62 -3.50
C ASP A 66 15.65 -14.37 -4.83
N GLY A 67 14.89 -15.45 -5.08
CA GLY A 67 14.91 -16.22 -6.32
C GLY A 67 16.27 -16.76 -6.77
N GLY A 68 17.26 -16.82 -5.87
CA GLY A 68 18.64 -17.14 -6.24
C GLY A 68 19.39 -16.02 -6.99
N PHE A 69 18.88 -14.79 -7.00
CA PHE A 69 19.59 -13.63 -7.55
C PHE A 69 20.82 -13.28 -6.71
N HIS A 70 21.84 -12.71 -7.36
CA HIS A 70 23.04 -12.26 -6.66
C HIS A 70 22.69 -11.15 -5.63
N PRO A 71 23.18 -11.21 -4.38
CA PRO A 71 22.78 -10.28 -3.30
C PRO A 71 22.93 -8.79 -3.65
N ARG A 72 23.99 -8.42 -4.38
CA ARG A 72 24.19 -7.03 -4.85
C ARG A 72 23.08 -6.56 -5.80
N VAL A 73 22.57 -7.44 -6.66
CA VAL A 73 21.49 -7.11 -7.60
C VAL A 73 20.18 -6.91 -6.83
N VAL A 74 19.89 -7.82 -5.90
CA VAL A 74 18.73 -7.71 -4.99
C VAL A 74 18.76 -6.38 -4.24
N GLN A 75 19.91 -6.03 -3.66
CA GLN A 75 20.07 -4.79 -2.90
C GLN A 75 19.91 -3.54 -3.77
N LEU A 76 20.45 -3.55 -5.00
CA LEU A 76 20.28 -2.44 -5.95
C LEU A 76 18.81 -2.25 -6.34
N LEU A 77 18.12 -3.35 -6.67
CA LEU A 77 16.71 -3.30 -7.06
C LEU A 77 15.82 -2.83 -5.91
N LEU A 78 16.11 -3.25 -4.68
CA LEU A 78 15.42 -2.76 -3.48
C LEU A 78 15.64 -1.26 -3.27
N GLN A 79 16.87 -0.76 -3.48
CA GLN A 79 17.17 0.67 -3.39
C GLN A 79 16.46 1.48 -4.49
N LEU A 80 16.46 0.99 -5.73
CA LEU A 80 15.73 1.60 -6.83
C LEU A 80 14.23 1.64 -6.54
N PHE A 81 13.64 0.54 -6.06
CA PHE A 81 12.24 0.49 -5.70
C PHE A 81 11.90 1.54 -4.62
N ARG A 82 12.69 1.60 -3.54
CA ARG A 82 12.53 2.62 -2.48
C ARG A 82 12.60 4.04 -3.05
N PHE A 83 13.60 4.30 -3.89
CA PHE A 83 13.78 5.60 -4.52
C PHE A 83 12.57 6.00 -5.36
N HIS A 84 12.14 5.12 -6.27
CA HIS A 84 11.00 5.36 -7.14
C HIS A 84 9.69 5.49 -6.36
N LEU A 85 9.47 4.69 -5.31
CA LEU A 85 8.30 4.81 -4.43
C LEU A 85 8.27 6.18 -3.74
N LEU A 86 9.36 6.58 -3.09
CA LEU A 86 9.43 7.87 -2.39
C LEU A 86 9.32 9.05 -3.37
N ARG A 87 9.91 8.92 -4.55
CA ARG A 87 9.77 9.90 -5.63
C ARG A 87 8.31 10.02 -6.07
N TRP A 88 7.61 8.91 -6.31
CA TRP A 88 6.19 8.94 -6.67
C TRP A 88 5.35 9.63 -5.60
N ILE A 89 5.63 9.39 -4.31
CA ILE A 89 4.90 10.05 -3.20
C ILE A 89 5.17 11.55 -3.17
N ASN A 90 6.41 11.99 -3.42
CA ASN A 90 6.84 13.39 -3.26
C ASN A 90 6.82 14.22 -4.55
N GLY A 91 6.75 13.62 -5.74
CA GLY A 91 6.98 14.31 -7.03
C GLY A 91 5.87 15.27 -7.45
N ASP A 92 6.18 16.35 -8.18
CA ASP A 92 5.18 17.39 -8.43
C ASP A 92 4.11 17.02 -9.50
N GLY A 93 4.35 15.96 -10.27
CA GLY A 93 3.50 15.54 -11.37
C GLY A 93 2.89 14.15 -11.20
N LEU A 94 1.85 13.90 -11.99
CA LEU A 94 1.34 12.58 -12.29
C LEU A 94 1.29 12.40 -13.81
N PRO A 95 1.46 11.17 -14.32
CA PRO A 95 1.35 10.89 -15.75
C PRO A 95 0.00 11.30 -16.34
N LEU A 96 0.02 12.11 -17.41
CA LEU A 96 -1.20 12.60 -18.09
C LEU A 96 -2.05 11.46 -18.66
N GLY A 97 -1.44 10.30 -18.91
CA GLY A 97 -2.11 9.09 -19.39
C GLY A 97 -3.13 8.48 -18.42
N LEU A 98 -3.11 8.85 -17.13
CA LEU A 98 -4.00 8.26 -16.11
C LEU A 98 -5.48 8.63 -16.33
N VAL A 99 -5.77 9.90 -16.62
CA VAL A 99 -7.15 10.37 -16.89
C VAL A 99 -7.64 9.86 -18.24
N LYS A 100 -6.78 9.90 -19.27
CA LYS A 100 -7.13 9.48 -20.64
C LYS A 100 -7.55 8.02 -20.73
N LYS A 101 -6.96 7.17 -19.88
CA LYS A 101 -7.27 5.74 -19.80
C LYS A 101 -8.30 5.38 -18.73
N GLN A 102 -9.00 6.37 -18.15
CA GLN A 102 -10.02 6.19 -17.10
C GLN A 102 -9.52 5.44 -15.85
N VAL A 103 -8.22 5.55 -15.55
CA VAL A 103 -7.61 4.88 -14.39
C VAL A 103 -8.01 5.55 -13.07
N THR A 104 -8.31 6.85 -13.14
CA THR A 104 -8.71 7.68 -12.00
C THR A 104 -9.69 8.75 -12.48
N SER A 105 -10.56 9.23 -11.60
CA SER A 105 -11.39 10.40 -11.92
C SER A 105 -10.54 11.65 -12.12
N ARG A 106 -11.02 12.61 -12.93
CA ARG A 106 -10.35 13.90 -13.12
C ARG A 106 -10.16 14.63 -11.78
N LYS A 107 -11.14 14.53 -10.89
CA LYS A 107 -11.08 15.14 -9.55
C LYS A 107 -9.91 14.58 -8.74
N GLN A 108 -9.79 13.26 -8.63
CA GLN A 108 -8.67 12.62 -7.93
C GLN A 108 -7.32 12.94 -8.57
N TYR A 109 -7.26 12.99 -9.91
CA TYR A 109 -6.05 13.38 -10.62
C TYR A 109 -5.59 14.79 -10.27
N GLU A 110 -6.49 15.78 -10.31
CA GLU A 110 -6.16 17.16 -9.94
C GLU A 110 -5.82 17.29 -8.45
N GLU A 111 -6.49 16.54 -7.57
CA GLU A 111 -6.22 16.54 -6.12
C GLU A 111 -4.89 15.90 -5.76
N SER A 112 -4.39 14.95 -6.56
CA SER A 112 -3.15 14.21 -6.32
C SER A 112 -1.95 14.83 -7.01
N LYS A 113 -2.15 15.51 -8.14
CA LYS A 113 -1.10 16.26 -8.84
C LYS A 113 -0.57 17.38 -7.94
N GLY A 114 0.72 17.34 -7.63
CA GLY A 114 1.36 18.31 -6.73
C GLY A 114 0.95 18.20 -5.25
N ASN A 115 0.23 17.16 -4.85
CA ASN A 115 -0.21 16.97 -3.47
C ASN A 115 0.33 15.66 -2.89
N ALA A 116 1.54 15.75 -2.35
CA ALA A 116 2.23 14.60 -1.77
C ALA A 116 1.48 13.98 -0.58
N VAL A 117 0.84 14.80 0.27
CA VAL A 117 0.05 14.31 1.41
C VAL A 117 -1.17 13.51 0.94
N TYR A 118 -1.81 13.92 -0.15
CA TYR A 118 -2.90 13.15 -0.74
C TYR A 118 -2.43 11.79 -1.22
N ARG A 119 -1.33 11.71 -1.99
CA ARG A 119 -0.78 10.42 -2.43
C ARG A 119 -0.38 9.52 -1.27
N ALA A 120 0.23 10.09 -0.23
CA ALA A 120 0.54 9.35 0.99
C ALA A 120 -0.73 8.78 1.67
N LYS A 121 -1.83 9.55 1.70
CA LYS A 121 -3.14 9.07 2.19
C LYS A 121 -3.72 7.95 1.33
N GLN A 122 -3.60 8.03 0.00
CA GLN A 122 -4.09 6.99 -0.89
C GLN A 122 -3.29 5.69 -0.76
N LEU A 123 -1.97 5.81 -0.63
CA LEU A 123 -1.10 4.65 -0.35
C LEU A 123 -1.43 4.02 1.01
N LEU A 124 -1.62 4.84 2.05
CA LEU A 124 -2.05 4.36 3.36
C LEU A 124 -3.40 3.64 3.29
N PHE A 125 -4.37 4.21 2.58
CA PHE A 125 -5.69 3.60 2.40
C PHE A 125 -5.63 2.30 1.62
N MET A 126 -4.81 2.23 0.57
CA MET A 126 -4.56 0.98 -0.15
C MET A 126 -4.02 -0.09 0.81
N MET A 127 -2.99 0.21 1.59
CA MET A 127 -2.30 -0.77 2.43
C MET A 127 -3.06 -1.17 3.70
N THR A 128 -3.93 -0.30 4.21
CA THR A 128 -4.56 -0.48 5.53
C THR A 128 -6.08 -0.44 5.50
N GLY A 129 -6.71 -0.09 4.38
CA GLY A 129 -8.15 0.18 4.32
C GLY A 129 -8.56 1.44 5.12
N HIS A 130 -7.60 2.20 5.65
CA HIS A 130 -7.86 3.36 6.50
C HIS A 130 -7.13 4.61 6.00
N LYS A 131 -7.78 5.78 6.16
CA LYS A 131 -7.21 7.09 5.77
C LYS A 131 -6.42 7.75 6.92
N PHE A 132 -6.32 7.06 8.05
CA PHE A 132 -5.66 7.53 9.28
C PHE A 132 -4.42 6.68 9.53
N VAL A 133 -3.41 7.28 10.14
CA VAL A 133 -2.16 6.61 10.52
C VAL A 133 -2.42 5.70 11.73
N PRO A 134 -1.82 4.50 11.79
CA PRO A 134 -1.89 3.68 12.99
C PRO A 134 -1.40 4.44 14.23
N ALA A 135 -2.16 4.36 15.32
CA ALA A 135 -1.83 4.97 16.60
C ALA A 135 -0.55 4.35 17.19
N ASP A 136 -0.40 3.03 17.04
CA ASP A 136 0.81 2.32 17.42
C ASP A 136 1.96 2.65 16.45
N PRO A 137 3.08 3.23 16.92
CA PRO A 137 4.23 3.56 16.08
C PRO A 137 5.01 2.32 15.59
N SER A 138 4.83 1.16 16.21
CA SER A 138 5.48 -0.09 15.82
C SER A 138 4.88 -0.71 14.56
N ILE A 139 3.64 -0.35 14.20
CA ILE A 139 3.00 -0.82 12.96
C ILE A 139 3.70 -0.20 11.75
N ARG A 140 4.29 -1.08 10.94
CA ARG A 140 5.04 -0.76 9.71
C ARG A 140 4.22 -1.09 8.48
N LEU A 141 4.30 -0.22 7.47
CA LEU A 141 3.73 -0.42 6.14
C LEU A 141 4.76 -1.16 5.28
N GLN A 142 4.60 -2.48 5.15
CA GLN A 142 5.63 -3.31 4.53
C GLN A 142 5.40 -3.51 3.03
N TRP A 143 6.44 -3.31 2.24
CA TRP A 143 6.50 -3.71 0.83
C TRP A 143 7.46 -4.89 0.71
N LYS A 144 6.92 -6.07 0.45
CA LYS A 144 7.68 -7.31 0.35
C LYS A 144 7.97 -7.60 -1.11
N LEU A 145 9.25 -7.60 -1.46
CA LEU A 145 9.72 -7.88 -2.81
C LEU A 145 10.02 -9.37 -2.95
N HIS A 146 9.36 -10.00 -3.92
CA HIS A 146 9.51 -11.41 -4.29
C HIS A 146 10.26 -11.49 -5.61
N PHE A 147 11.49 -11.97 -5.62
CA PHE A 147 12.32 -12.02 -6.83
C PHE A 147 12.05 -13.28 -7.61
N ASP A 148 11.08 -13.20 -8.52
CA ASP A 148 10.71 -14.33 -9.35
C ASP A 148 11.53 -14.35 -10.65
N LEU A 149 11.94 -15.57 -11.04
CA LEU A 149 12.60 -15.82 -12.32
C LEU A 149 11.61 -15.89 -13.48
N ASP A 150 10.30 -15.92 -13.18
CA ASP A 150 9.25 -16.08 -14.16
C ASP A 150 9.09 -14.87 -15.08
N PHE A 151 8.72 -15.18 -16.32
CA PHE A 151 8.50 -14.24 -17.42
C PHE A 151 7.01 -13.90 -17.61
N GLU A 152 6.14 -14.31 -16.69
CA GLU A 152 4.71 -14.08 -16.86
C GLU A 152 4.39 -12.58 -16.93
N PRO A 153 3.44 -12.21 -17.81
CA PRO A 153 3.39 -10.85 -18.35
C PRO A 153 2.92 -9.80 -17.35
N ASP A 154 2.16 -10.14 -16.30
CA ASP A 154 1.68 -9.18 -15.31
C ASP A 154 1.28 -9.88 -14.00
N TYR A 155 1.96 -9.56 -12.90
CA TYR A 155 1.45 -9.83 -11.56
C TYR A 155 0.89 -8.54 -10.96
N PRO A 156 -0.42 -8.49 -10.65
CA PRO A 156 -0.97 -7.36 -9.90
C PRO A 156 -0.37 -7.31 -8.49
N LEU A 157 -0.32 -6.13 -7.87
CA LEU A 157 0.05 -6.06 -6.45
C LEU A 157 -0.90 -6.91 -5.61
N THR A 158 -0.37 -7.68 -4.66
CA THR A 158 -1.22 -8.37 -3.67
C THR A 158 -1.19 -7.57 -2.39
N VAL A 159 -2.36 -7.11 -1.94
CA VAL A 159 -2.49 -6.21 -0.80
C VAL A 159 -3.14 -6.94 0.37
N HIS A 160 -2.43 -7.01 1.48
CA HIS A 160 -2.86 -7.69 2.69
C HIS A 160 -3.17 -6.66 3.77
N VAL A 161 -4.39 -6.12 3.72
CA VAL A 161 -4.83 -5.03 4.60
C VAL A 161 -4.72 -5.39 6.09
N CYS A 162 -5.05 -6.63 6.45
CA CYS A 162 -4.95 -7.12 7.84
C CYS A 162 -3.52 -7.20 8.37
N HIS A 163 -2.53 -7.33 7.49
CA HIS A 163 -1.11 -7.41 7.84
C HIS A 163 -0.34 -6.14 7.48
N THR A 164 -1.03 -5.13 6.95
CA THR A 164 -0.46 -3.84 6.52
C THR A 164 0.72 -3.99 5.55
N HIS A 165 0.69 -5.02 4.69
CA HIS A 165 1.75 -5.28 3.72
C HIS A 165 1.26 -5.44 2.29
N VAL A 166 2.17 -5.22 1.35
CA VAL A 166 1.98 -5.38 -0.09
C VAL A 166 3.07 -6.27 -0.64
N ASP A 167 2.68 -7.31 -1.36
CA ASP A 167 3.60 -8.16 -2.10
C ASP A 167 3.81 -7.62 -3.51
N VAL A 168 5.07 -7.50 -3.89
CA VAL A 168 5.51 -7.06 -5.21
C VAL A 168 6.36 -8.16 -5.83
N HIS A 169 5.86 -8.75 -6.91
CA HIS A 169 6.60 -9.72 -7.70
C HIS A 169 7.57 -8.98 -8.63
N MET A 170 8.87 -9.15 -8.39
CA MET A 170 9.98 -8.54 -9.12
C MET A 170 10.29 -9.30 -10.42
N ILE A 171 9.25 -9.56 -11.20
CA ILE A 171 9.35 -10.12 -12.55
C ILE A 171 10.09 -9.16 -13.50
N GLN A 172 10.42 -9.64 -14.71
CA GLN A 172 11.19 -8.85 -15.68
C GLN A 172 10.55 -7.49 -15.98
N GLY A 173 9.21 -7.42 -16.07
CA GLY A 173 8.48 -6.17 -16.31
C GLY A 173 8.78 -5.10 -15.25
N ILE A 174 8.59 -5.43 -13.96
CA ILE A 174 8.86 -4.49 -12.85
C ILE A 174 10.34 -4.11 -12.79
N ARG A 175 11.25 -5.08 -12.99
CA ARG A 175 12.70 -4.79 -13.05
C ARG A 175 13.03 -3.79 -14.16
N ASN A 176 12.44 -3.95 -15.34
CA ASN A 176 12.63 -3.03 -16.45
C ASN A 176 12.09 -1.63 -16.12
N LEU A 177 10.92 -1.53 -15.46
CA LEU A 177 10.38 -0.23 -15.01
C LEU A 177 11.34 0.48 -14.05
N LEU A 178 11.96 -0.24 -13.13
CA LEU A 178 12.92 0.34 -12.18
C LEU A 178 14.21 0.81 -12.85
N LEU A 179 14.64 0.10 -13.89
CA LEU A 179 15.90 0.37 -14.61
C LEU A 179 15.74 1.40 -15.74
N GLN A 180 14.53 1.76 -16.14
CA GLN A 180 14.30 2.78 -17.15
C GLN A 180 14.90 4.12 -16.71
N SER A 181 15.80 4.64 -17.54
CA SER A 181 16.44 5.94 -17.31
C SER A 181 15.42 7.07 -17.34
N PHE A 182 15.58 8.02 -16.43
CA PHE A 182 14.77 9.24 -16.42
C PHE A 182 15.11 10.10 -17.64
N ASN A 183 14.10 10.51 -18.40
CA ASN A 183 14.25 11.66 -19.28
C ASN A 183 14.23 12.90 -18.39
N TYR A 184 15.41 13.45 -18.10
CA TYR A 184 15.56 14.70 -17.34
C TYR A 184 15.19 15.95 -18.16
N ASP A 185 15.03 15.80 -19.48
CA ASP A 185 14.83 16.92 -20.41
C ASP A 185 13.38 17.43 -20.47
N ASP A 186 12.40 16.63 -20.04
CA ASP A 186 11.04 17.10 -19.88
C ASP A 186 10.77 17.39 -18.40
N ALA A 187 10.32 18.60 -18.08
CA ALA A 187 9.83 18.98 -16.76
C ALA A 187 8.57 18.18 -16.31
N THR A 188 8.26 17.08 -16.98
CA THR A 188 7.20 16.15 -16.63
C THR A 188 7.79 14.99 -15.85
N PHE A 189 7.49 14.94 -14.56
CA PHE A 189 7.71 13.81 -13.65
C PHE A 189 6.85 12.60 -14.05
N ASP A 190 7.07 12.06 -15.25
CA ASP A 190 6.26 11.02 -15.89
C ASP A 190 7.15 9.83 -16.24
N SER A 191 7.49 9.00 -15.25
CA SER A 191 8.13 7.71 -15.50
C SER A 191 7.09 6.61 -15.66
N ALA A 192 7.46 5.54 -16.37
CA ALA A 192 6.60 4.35 -16.46
C ALA A 192 6.33 3.72 -15.08
N PHE A 193 7.27 3.82 -14.14
CA PHE A 193 7.04 3.42 -12.75
C PHE A 193 5.96 4.28 -12.08
N ASP A 194 6.02 5.61 -12.23
CA ASP A 194 5.00 6.51 -11.66
C ASP A 194 3.61 6.19 -12.22
N TYR A 195 3.54 5.86 -13.51
CA TYR A 195 2.30 5.44 -14.16
C TYR A 195 1.78 4.12 -13.57
N TRP A 196 2.65 3.12 -13.47
CA TRP A 196 2.32 1.83 -12.88
C TRP A 196 1.86 1.97 -11.42
N MET A 197 2.62 2.68 -10.59
CA MET A 197 2.28 2.91 -9.18
C MET A 197 0.95 3.64 -9.02
N SER A 198 0.72 4.69 -9.81
CA SER A 198 -0.56 5.43 -9.77
C SER A 198 -1.73 4.55 -10.18
N LYS A 199 -1.55 3.68 -11.18
CA LYS A 199 -2.56 2.72 -11.60
C LYS A 199 -2.88 1.74 -10.47
N GLU A 200 -1.87 1.13 -9.88
CA GLU A 200 -2.07 0.16 -8.80
C GLU A 200 -2.72 0.81 -7.57
N VAL A 201 -2.30 2.00 -7.17
CA VAL A 201 -2.88 2.69 -6.01
C VAL A 201 -4.31 3.16 -6.29
N PHE A 202 -4.54 3.97 -7.33
CA PHE A 202 -5.83 4.62 -7.52
C PHE A 202 -6.95 3.64 -7.91
N VAL A 203 -6.66 2.65 -8.76
CA VAL A 203 -7.65 1.62 -9.11
C VAL A 203 -8.10 0.87 -7.87
N ARG A 204 -7.17 0.52 -6.96
CA ARG A 204 -7.50 -0.25 -5.75
C ARG A 204 -8.25 0.57 -4.72
N VAL A 205 -7.87 1.83 -4.51
CA VAL A 205 -8.61 2.75 -3.63
C VAL A 205 -10.06 2.86 -4.09
N ASP A 206 -10.30 2.98 -5.40
CA ASP A 206 -11.66 3.05 -5.92
C ASP A 206 -12.45 1.78 -5.62
N HIS A 207 -11.85 0.58 -5.79
CA HIS A 207 -12.51 -0.68 -5.43
C HIS A 207 -12.93 -0.74 -3.95
N PHE A 208 -12.11 -0.21 -3.04
CA PHE A 208 -12.44 -0.18 -1.60
C PHE A 208 -13.53 0.82 -1.23
N ASN A 209 -13.82 1.84 -2.05
CA ASN A 209 -14.89 2.79 -1.75
C ASN A 209 -16.29 2.28 -2.16
N PHE A 210 -16.38 1.18 -2.90
CA PHE A 210 -17.65 0.59 -3.38
C PHE A 210 -18.13 -0.63 -2.56
N VAL A 211 -17.38 -1.06 -1.55
CA VAL A 211 -17.71 -2.17 -0.63
C VAL A 211 -17.99 -1.62 0.77
#